data_AF-A0AAV2E5F3-F1
#
_entry.id   AF-A0AAV2E5F3-F1
#
_cell.length_a   1.000
_cell.length_b   1.000
_cell.length_c   1.000
_cell.angle_alpha   90.00
_cell.angle_beta   90.00
_cell.angle_gamma   90.00
#
_symmetry.space_group_name_H-M   'P 1'
#
loop_
_entity.id
_entity.type
_entity.pdbx_description
1 polymer ?
#
loop_
_entity_poly.entity_id
_entity_poly.type
_entity_poly.pdbx_seq_one_letter_code
_entity_poly.pdbx_strand_id
1 'polypeptide(L)'
;MYRSAVAARLLRDRAAAQKGPGWLSSLNHSRRFAHSLPFTTVDAEELSGARPAQVQNRVQGKWGGSSRWNTIVDPLNGEPFIRVAEVDEKGIRTFVKSLSNCPKHGLHNPFKLPERYLLYGNISSKAGAHAFITKGF
;
A
#
# COMPACT_ATOMS: atom_id res chain seq x y z
N MET A 1 -10.04 -16.69 89.98
CA MET A 1 -8.81 -16.11 90.55
C MET A 1 -8.04 -15.41 89.44
N TYR A 2 -7.65 -14.16 89.67
CA TYR A 2 -6.89 -13.27 88.79
C TYR A 2 -5.52 -13.83 88.40
N ARG A 3 -5.04 -13.48 87.18
CA ARG A 3 -3.65 -13.14 86.79
C ARG A 3 -3.58 -12.94 85.26
N SER A 4 -3.52 -11.70 84.78
CA SER A 4 -2.31 -10.91 84.48
C SER A 4 -1.44 -11.44 83.33
N ALA A 5 -1.37 -10.61 82.28
CA ALA A 5 -0.26 -10.29 81.35
C ALA A 5 0.47 -11.47 80.66
N VAL A 6 0.82 -11.42 79.38
CA VAL A 6 1.78 -10.46 78.78
C VAL A 6 1.55 -10.39 77.27
N ALA A 7 1.67 -9.17 76.74
CA ALA A 7 1.61 -8.87 75.32
C ALA A 7 2.87 -9.33 74.57
N ALA A 8 2.70 -9.83 73.34
CA ALA A 8 3.72 -9.76 72.31
C ALA A 8 3.08 -9.23 71.02
N ARG A 9 3.67 -8.14 70.53
CA ARG A 9 3.23 -7.26 69.45
C ARG A 9 3.69 -7.78 68.08
N LEU A 10 2.89 -7.44 67.06
CA LEU A 10 3.28 -7.18 65.64
C LEU A 10 3.62 -8.45 64.82
N LEU A 11 3.11 -8.66 63.60
CA LEU A 11 2.87 -7.72 62.51
C LEU A 11 1.56 -8.03 61.77
N ARG A 12 0.92 -6.95 61.31
CA ARG A 12 -0.18 -6.93 60.34
C ARG A 12 0.36 -7.29 58.97
N ASP A 13 -0.39 -8.09 58.21
CA ASP A 13 -0.49 -7.88 56.77
C ASP A 13 -1.93 -8.13 56.29
N ARG A 14 -2.52 -7.07 55.73
CA ARG A 14 -3.81 -7.09 55.03
C ARG A 14 -3.52 -7.33 53.56
N ALA A 15 -3.91 -8.46 53.00
CA ALA A 15 -4.05 -8.61 51.56
C ALA A 15 -5.49 -8.20 51.16
N ALA A 16 -5.63 -6.97 50.67
CA ALA A 16 -6.86 -6.44 50.10
C ALA A 16 -7.02 -6.91 48.63
N ALA A 17 -8.24 -7.24 48.27
CA ALA A 17 -8.67 -7.64 46.92
C ALA A 17 -8.27 -6.62 45.85
N GLN A 18 -7.57 -7.08 44.79
CA GLN A 18 -7.33 -6.29 43.60
C GLN A 18 -8.39 -6.61 42.54
N LYS A 19 -9.23 -5.61 42.24
CA LYS A 19 -10.04 -5.54 41.01
C LYS A 19 -9.10 -5.24 39.85
N GLY A 20 -8.99 -6.17 38.89
CA GLY A 20 -8.25 -5.94 37.66
C GLY A 20 -8.94 -4.89 36.77
N PRO A 21 -8.21 -3.92 36.20
CA PRO A 21 -8.78 -2.99 35.24
C PRO A 21 -8.89 -3.66 33.87
N GLY A 22 -10.09 -3.59 33.28
CA GLY A 22 -10.37 -4.02 31.91
C GLY A 22 -9.63 -3.16 30.90
N TRP A 23 -8.43 -3.60 30.53
CA TRP A 23 -7.70 -3.15 29.34
C TRP A 23 -8.13 -4.04 28.18
N LEU A 24 -9.30 -3.78 27.61
CA LEU A 24 -9.53 -4.08 26.20
C LEU A 24 -9.38 -2.75 25.49
N SER A 25 -8.14 -2.45 25.10
CA SER A 25 -7.88 -1.36 24.16
C SER A 25 -8.72 -1.63 22.92
N SER A 26 -9.70 -0.76 22.70
CA SER A 26 -10.29 -0.57 21.40
C SER A 26 -9.12 -0.27 20.46
N LEU A 27 -8.78 -1.23 19.61
CA LEU A 27 -7.93 -0.97 18.46
C LEU A 27 -8.75 -0.06 17.54
N ASN A 28 -8.70 1.24 17.81
CA ASN A 28 -8.99 2.25 16.83
C ASN A 28 -8.03 1.95 15.67
N HIS A 29 -8.52 1.18 14.70
CA HIS A 29 -7.99 1.20 13.35
C HIS A 29 -8.22 2.62 12.87
N SER A 30 -7.32 3.53 13.28
CA SER A 30 -7.18 4.83 12.63
C SER A 30 -7.06 4.50 11.16
N ARG A 31 -8.12 4.82 10.43
CA ARG A 31 -8.17 4.78 8.98
C ARG A 31 -7.07 5.70 8.49
N ARG A 32 -5.85 5.18 8.37
CA ARG A 32 -4.72 5.84 7.72
C ARG A 32 -4.97 5.79 6.21
N PHE A 33 -6.10 6.32 5.77
CA PHE A 33 -6.29 6.57 4.35
C PHE A 33 -5.44 7.79 4.05
N ALA A 34 -4.27 7.48 3.48
CA ALA A 34 -3.39 8.48 2.91
C ALA A 34 -4.24 9.42 2.04
N HIS A 35 -4.18 10.71 2.33
CA HIS A 35 -4.54 11.74 1.36
C HIS A 35 -3.98 11.33 0.00
N SER A 36 -4.80 11.43 -1.05
CA SER A 36 -4.46 11.02 -2.42
C SER A 36 -3.02 11.41 -2.75
N LEU A 37 -2.18 10.42 -3.06
CA LEU A 37 -0.78 10.69 -3.40
C LEU A 37 -0.74 11.54 -4.67
N PRO A 38 0.25 12.42 -4.84
CA PRO A 38 0.28 13.32 -6.01
C PRO A 38 0.36 12.58 -7.35
N PHE A 39 0.74 11.30 -7.36
CA PHE A 39 0.77 10.46 -8.56
C PHE A 39 -0.50 9.61 -8.75
N THR A 40 -1.38 9.50 -7.75
CA THR A 40 -2.59 8.67 -7.85
C THR A 40 -3.67 9.41 -8.63
N THR A 41 -4.29 8.71 -9.57
CA THR A 41 -5.40 9.24 -10.39
C THR A 41 -6.78 8.81 -9.87
N VAL A 42 -6.81 7.97 -8.83
CA VAL A 42 -8.02 7.35 -8.28
C VAL A 42 -7.88 7.30 -6.76
N ASP A 43 -8.97 7.61 -6.07
CA ASP A 43 -9.15 7.35 -4.64
C ASP A 43 -9.75 5.95 -4.46
N ALA A 44 -9.12 5.11 -3.64
CA ALA A 44 -9.53 3.73 -3.42
C ALA A 44 -10.87 3.63 -2.68
N GLU A 45 -11.16 4.56 -1.76
CA GLU A 45 -12.37 4.50 -0.93
C GLU A 45 -13.61 4.98 -1.68
N GLU A 46 -13.43 5.74 -2.76
CA GLU A 46 -14.51 6.24 -3.59
C GLU A 46 -14.80 5.34 -4.81
N LEU A 47 -13.92 4.36 -5.08
CA LEU A 47 -14.01 3.47 -6.22
C LEU A 47 -15.21 2.52 -6.07
N SER A 48 -16.15 2.59 -7.02
CA SER A 48 -17.41 1.85 -6.95
C SER A 48 -18.07 1.75 -8.33
N GLY A 49 -19.18 1.02 -8.45
CA GLY A 49 -19.96 1.00 -9.70
C GLY A 49 -20.50 2.38 -10.09
N ALA A 50 -20.78 3.25 -9.11
CA ALA A 50 -21.18 4.64 -9.34
C ALA A 50 -20.02 5.54 -9.80
N ARG A 51 -18.78 5.19 -9.45
CA ARG A 51 -17.56 5.94 -9.78
C ARG A 51 -16.47 5.01 -10.31
N PRO A 52 -16.63 4.46 -11.53
CA PRO A 52 -15.69 3.49 -12.04
C PRO A 52 -14.37 4.14 -12.48
N ALA A 53 -13.25 3.46 -12.18
CA ALA A 53 -11.93 3.89 -12.63
C ALA A 53 -11.65 3.46 -14.08
N GLN A 54 -10.68 4.13 -14.70
CA GLN A 54 -10.16 3.77 -16.02
C GLN A 54 -8.66 3.48 -15.95
N VAL A 55 -8.26 2.34 -16.51
CA VAL A 55 -6.87 1.92 -16.64
C VAL A 55 -6.44 2.07 -18.10
N GLN A 56 -5.44 2.90 -18.33
CA GLN A 56 -4.87 3.16 -19.65
C GLN A 56 -3.56 2.38 -19.84
N ASN A 57 -3.17 2.21 -21.10
CA ASN A 57 -1.90 1.60 -21.46
C ASN A 57 -0.80 2.67 -21.53
N ARG A 58 0.45 2.30 -21.24
CA ARG A 58 1.61 3.19 -21.40
C ARG A 58 2.59 2.63 -22.43
N VAL A 59 2.78 3.32 -23.55
CA VAL A 59 3.65 2.89 -24.65
C VAL A 59 4.39 4.09 -25.24
N GLN A 60 5.67 3.92 -25.56
CA GLN A 60 6.54 5.00 -26.06
C GLN A 60 6.50 6.28 -25.20
N GLY A 61 6.42 6.10 -23.87
CA GLY A 61 6.41 7.19 -22.90
C GLY A 61 5.07 7.93 -22.74
N LYS A 62 4.03 7.56 -23.49
CA LYS A 62 2.71 8.21 -23.44
C LYS A 62 1.63 7.27 -22.88
N TRP A 63 0.66 7.85 -22.18
CA TRP A 63 -0.57 7.16 -21.78
C TRP A 63 -1.56 7.17 -22.94
N GLY A 64 -2.20 6.04 -23.20
CA GLY A 64 -3.15 5.86 -24.30
C GLY A 64 -4.29 4.93 -23.91
N GLY A 65 -5.51 5.32 -24.27
CA GLY A 65 -6.69 4.47 -24.17
C GLY A 65 -6.79 3.47 -25.33
N SER A 66 -7.92 2.77 -25.40
CA SER A 66 -8.26 1.87 -26.50
C SER A 66 -9.71 2.11 -26.93
N SER A 67 -10.04 1.66 -28.14
CA SER A 67 -11.42 1.55 -28.61
C SER A 67 -12.19 0.45 -27.88
N ARG A 68 -11.49 -0.55 -27.33
CA ARG A 68 -12.05 -1.68 -26.58
C ARG A 68 -11.73 -1.58 -25.10
N TRP A 69 -12.73 -1.89 -24.27
CA TRP A 69 -12.61 -1.82 -22.82
C TRP A 69 -13.11 -3.13 -22.21
N ASN A 70 -12.30 -3.72 -21.34
CA ASN A 70 -12.73 -4.80 -20.46
C ASN A 70 -13.26 -4.20 -19.16
N THR A 71 -14.33 -4.76 -18.63
CA THR A 71 -14.91 -4.32 -17.36
C THR A 71 -14.60 -5.34 -16.29
N ILE A 72 -13.91 -4.91 -15.24
CA ILE A 72 -13.65 -5.70 -14.05
C ILE A 72 -14.72 -5.38 -13.01
N VAL A 73 -15.29 -6.44 -12.44
CA VAL A 73 -16.28 -6.34 -11.36
C VAL A 73 -15.60 -6.34 -10.00
N ASP A 74 -16.22 -5.66 -9.05
CA ASP A 74 -15.79 -5.66 -7.66
C ASP A 74 -16.05 -7.05 -7.05
N PRO A 75 -15.03 -7.73 -6.49
CA PRO A 75 -15.18 -9.05 -5.92
C PRO A 75 -16.11 -9.09 -4.68
N LEU A 76 -16.40 -7.95 -4.05
CA LEU A 76 -17.21 -7.88 -2.82
C LEU A 76 -18.71 -7.75 -3.07
N ASN A 77 -19.12 -7.17 -4.20
CA ASN A 77 -20.54 -6.90 -4.49
C ASN A 77 -20.95 -7.20 -5.96
N GLY A 78 -19.99 -7.47 -6.85
CA GLY A 78 -20.23 -7.76 -8.26
C GLY A 78 -20.44 -6.54 -9.16
N GLU A 79 -20.36 -5.32 -8.65
CA GLU A 79 -20.57 -4.11 -9.45
C GLU A 79 -19.38 -3.82 -10.39
N PRO A 80 -19.62 -3.32 -11.61
CA PRO A 80 -18.56 -2.94 -12.54
C PRO A 80 -17.89 -1.62 -12.12
N PHE A 81 -16.74 -1.71 -11.45
CA PHE A 81 -16.04 -0.56 -10.86
C PHE A 81 -14.70 -0.19 -11.53
N ILE A 82 -14.16 -1.01 -12.44
CA ILE A 82 -12.92 -0.68 -13.16
C ILE A 82 -13.04 -1.04 -14.65
N ARG A 83 -12.63 -0.13 -15.52
CA ARG A 83 -12.54 -0.34 -16.97
C ARG A 83 -11.08 -0.34 -17.41
N VAL A 84 -10.64 -1.39 -18.10
CA VAL A 84 -9.26 -1.56 -18.57
C VAL A 84 -9.23 -1.45 -20.09
N ALA A 85 -8.38 -0.58 -20.62
CA ALA A 85 -8.19 -0.41 -22.07
C ALA A 85 -7.51 -1.67 -22.65
N GLU A 86 -8.27 -2.48 -23.40
CA GLU A 86 -7.73 -3.68 -24.04
C GLU A 86 -6.87 -3.33 -25.25
N VAL A 87 -5.75 -4.02 -25.43
CA VAL A 87 -4.95 -3.88 -26.65
C VAL A 87 -5.49 -4.85 -27.70
N ASP A 88 -5.83 -4.34 -28.88
CA ASP A 88 -6.27 -5.14 -30.02
C ASP A 88 -5.09 -5.59 -30.91
N GLU A 89 -5.37 -6.47 -31.87
CA GLU A 89 -4.37 -7.01 -32.80
C GLU A 89 -3.67 -5.94 -33.64
N LYS A 90 -4.31 -4.79 -33.87
CA LYS A 90 -3.69 -3.67 -34.57
C LYS A 90 -2.80 -2.85 -33.62
N GLY A 91 -3.29 -2.59 -32.40
CA GLY A 91 -2.60 -1.83 -31.37
C GLY A 91 -1.31 -2.46 -30.87
N ILE A 92 -1.22 -3.80 -30.88
CA ILE A 92 -0.02 -4.52 -30.43
C ILE A 92 1.24 -4.13 -31.21
N ARG A 93 1.12 -3.74 -32.49
CA ARG A 93 2.26 -3.34 -33.34
C ARG A 93 3.05 -2.18 -32.75
N THR A 94 2.38 -1.25 -32.07
CA THR A 94 3.01 -0.10 -31.42
C THR A 94 3.91 -0.53 -30.25
N PHE A 95 3.50 -1.58 -29.52
CA PHE A 95 4.30 -2.17 -28.44
C PHE A 95 5.49 -2.95 -29.00
N VAL A 96 5.29 -3.75 -30.05
CA VAL A 96 6.38 -4.47 -30.73
C VAL A 96 7.45 -3.48 -31.22
N LYS A 97 7.03 -2.38 -31.87
CA LYS A 97 7.95 -1.30 -32.29
C LYS A 97 8.66 -0.64 -31.11
N SER A 98 7.97 -0.42 -29.99
CA SER A 98 8.57 0.14 -28.79
C SER A 98 9.63 -0.79 -28.19
N LEU A 99 9.37 -2.09 -28.17
CA LEU A 99 10.27 -3.11 -27.65
C LEU A 99 11.46 -3.35 -28.57
N SER A 100 11.28 -3.28 -29.90
CA SER A 100 12.37 -3.44 -30.87
C SER A 100 13.44 -2.34 -30.78
N ASN A 101 13.12 -1.20 -30.16
CA ASN A 101 14.10 -0.15 -29.88
C ASN A 101 15.11 -0.56 -28.78
N CYS A 102 14.85 -1.65 -28.06
CA CYS A 102 15.82 -2.25 -27.15
C CYS A 102 16.70 -3.26 -27.92
N PRO A 103 17.99 -2.98 -28.14
CA PRO A 103 18.89 -3.92 -28.80
C PRO A 103 19.20 -5.12 -27.90
N LYS A 104 19.74 -6.20 -28.50
CA LYS A 104 20.04 -7.45 -27.77
C LYS A 104 20.99 -7.30 -26.57
N HIS A 105 21.92 -6.35 -26.62
CA HIS A 105 22.82 -6.03 -25.51
C HIS A 105 22.21 -5.05 -24.48
N GLY A 106 20.90 -4.80 -24.56
CA GLY A 106 20.14 -3.91 -23.69
C GLY A 106 20.36 -2.41 -23.95
N LEU A 107 19.57 -1.59 -23.24
CA LEU A 107 19.73 -0.13 -23.20
C LEU A 107 21.00 0.30 -22.45
N HIS A 108 21.51 -0.55 -21.56
CA HIS A 108 22.79 -0.40 -20.86
C HIS A 108 23.34 -1.79 -20.51
N ASN A 109 24.65 -1.85 -20.26
CA ASN A 109 25.38 -3.02 -19.79
C ASN A 109 26.70 -2.53 -19.13
N PRO A 110 27.56 -3.41 -18.58
CA PRO A 110 28.79 -2.98 -17.89
C PRO A 110 29.73 -2.13 -18.75
N PHE A 111 29.67 -2.28 -20.08
CA PHE A 111 30.52 -1.59 -21.04
C PHE A 111 29.77 -0.51 -21.85
N LYS A 112 28.46 -0.34 -21.64
CA LYS A 112 27.61 0.62 -22.37
C LYS A 112 26.67 1.33 -21.39
N LEU A 113 26.80 2.65 -21.29
CA LEU A 113 25.96 3.48 -20.42
C LEU A 113 25.87 2.95 -18.95
N PRO A 114 27.01 2.62 -18.30
CA PRO A 114 27.02 2.05 -16.95
C PRO A 114 26.44 3.01 -15.89
N GLU A 115 26.41 4.32 -16.13
CA GLU A 115 25.76 5.30 -15.25
C GLU A 115 24.28 5.02 -15.00
N ARG A 116 23.62 4.25 -15.89
CA ARG A 116 22.23 3.84 -15.70
C ARG A 116 22.04 2.93 -14.48
N TYR A 117 23.07 2.21 -14.02
CA TYR A 117 23.01 1.48 -12.76
C TYR A 117 22.80 2.43 -11.57
N LEU A 118 23.51 3.56 -11.54
CA LEU A 118 23.36 4.59 -10.50
C LEU A 118 22.03 5.34 -10.63
N LEU A 119 21.58 5.62 -11.87
CA LEU A 119 20.26 6.20 -12.12
C LEU A 119 19.14 5.34 -11.51
N TYR A 120 19.16 4.03 -11.73
CA TYR A 120 18.16 3.13 -11.14
C TYR A 120 18.29 3.03 -9.61
N GLY A 121 19.51 3.13 -9.06
CA GLY A 121 19.71 3.30 -7.61
C GLY A 121 18.98 4.53 -7.06
N ASN A 122 19.15 5.68 -7.71
CA ASN A 122 18.48 6.93 -7.34
C ASN A 122 16.95 6.85 -7.47
N ILE A 123 16.44 6.21 -8.52
CA ILE A 123 15.00 5.97 -8.71
C ILE A 123 14.46 5.11 -7.57
N SER A 124 15.15 4.02 -7.23
CA SER A 124 14.77 3.12 -6.14
C SER A 124 14.77 3.83 -4.79
N SER A 125 15.79 4.63 -4.47
CA SER A 125 15.83 5.42 -3.24
C SER A 125 14.66 6.41 -3.14
N LYS A 126 14.34 7.12 -4.22
CA LYS A 126 13.20 8.06 -4.25
C LYS A 126 11.85 7.35 -4.12
N ALA A 127 11.66 6.24 -4.84
CA ALA A 127 10.44 5.44 -4.78
C ALA A 127 10.26 4.82 -3.38
N GLY A 128 11.34 4.31 -2.79
CA GLY A 128 11.38 3.78 -1.43
C GLY A 128 11.00 4.84 -0.40
N ALA A 129 11.64 6.02 -0.44
CA ALA A 129 11.31 7.13 0.45
C ALA A 129 9.83 7.51 0.36
N HIS A 130 9.26 7.59 -0.84
CA HIS A 130 7.85 7.86 -1.01
C HIS A 130 6.97 6.75 -0.39
N ALA A 131 7.33 5.47 -0.55
CA ALA A 131 6.60 4.37 0.06
C ALA A 131 6.68 4.39 1.60
N PHE A 132 7.85 4.66 2.18
CA PHE A 132 8.05 4.74 3.63
C PHE A 132 7.31 5.91 4.26
N ILE A 133 7.40 7.11 3.68
CA ILE A 133 6.69 8.30 4.15
C ILE A 133 5.18 8.06 4.16
N THR A 134 4.64 7.35 3.15
CA THR A 134 3.20 7.06 3.08
C THR A 134 2.71 5.99 4.05
N LYS A 135 3.59 5.11 4.55
CA LYS A 135 3.20 4.02 5.47
C LYS A 135 3.38 4.35 6.96
N GLY A 136 4.08 5.43 7.30
CA GLY A 136 4.21 5.92 8.68
C GLY A 136 4.75 4.85 9.63
N PHE A 137 6.03 4.53 9.47
CA PHE A 137 6.85 3.90 10.50
C PHE A 137 7.69 4.96 11.20
#